data_AF-A0A0F8ZB19-F1
#
_entry.id   AF-A0A0F8ZB19-F1
#
_cell.length_a   1.000
_cell.length_b   1.000
_cell.length_c   1.000
_cell.angle_alpha   90.00
_cell.angle_beta   90.00
_cell.angle_gamma   90.00
#
_symmetry.space_group_name_H-M   'P 1'
#
loop_
_entity.id
_entity.type
_entity.pdbx_description
1 polymer ?
#
loop_
_entity_poly.entity_id
_entity_poly.type
_entity_poly.pdbx_seq_one_letter_code
_entity_poly.pdbx_strand_id
1 'polypeptide(L)' 'MDNRINVTSPLVILHGDEMAQVAFEQILKKFVTARLHIQLEEIDLSAENRLLTNGQAVIDAIGALQR' A
#
# COMPACT_ATOMS: atom_id res chain seq x y z
N MET A 1 24.65 3.36 10.72
CA MET A 1 23.67 4.46 10.62
C MET A 1 22.73 4.10 9.49
N ASP A 2 21.42 4.15 9.72
CA ASP A 2 20.44 3.92 8.66
C ASP A 2 20.53 5.11 7.69
N ASN A 3 20.99 4.87 6.46
CA ASN A 3 21.20 5.90 5.44
C ASN A 3 19.92 6.17 4.63
N ARG A 4 18.78 5.61 5.03
CA ARG A 4 17.50 5.83 4.38
C ARG A 4 16.96 7.23 4.68
N ILE A 5 16.23 7.78 3.73
CA ILE A 5 15.56 9.08 3.90
C ILE A 5 14.37 8.87 4.83
N ASN A 6 14.33 9.61 5.94
CA ASN A 6 13.21 9.60 6.87
C ASN A 6 12.05 10.41 6.29
N VAL A 7 10.88 9.78 6.21
CA VAL A 7 9.64 10.43 5.76
C VAL A 7 8.67 10.48 6.92
N THR A 8 8.12 11.68 7.18
CA THR A 8 7.23 11.92 8.32
C THR A 8 5.78 11.58 8.03
N SER A 9 5.35 11.73 6.78
CA SER A 9 3.98 11.40 6.34
C SER A 9 3.89 9.94 5.89
N PRO A 10 2.80 9.22 6.24
CA PRO A 10 2.61 7.85 5.80
C PRO A 10 2.29 7.79 4.30
N LEU A 11 2.49 6.61 3.71
CA LEU A 11 2.05 6.30 2.36
C LEU A 11 1.01 5.19 2.41
N VAL A 12 -0.18 5.47 1.89
CA VAL A 12 -1.24 4.46 1.75
C VAL A 12 -0.94 3.58 0.53
N ILE A 13 -0.94 2.27 0.74
CA ILE A 13 -0.66 1.24 -0.27
C ILE A 13 -1.94 0.45 -0.50
N LEU A 14 -2.42 0.46 -1.73
CA LEU A 14 -3.59 -0.31 -2.15
C LEU A 14 -3.11 -1.58 -2.85
N HIS A 15 -3.27 -2.73 -2.19
CA HIS A 15 -2.94 -4.01 -2.77
C HIS A 15 -4.04 -4.46 -3.72
N GLY A 16 -3.64 -4.93 -4.90
CA GLY A 16 -4.53 -5.35 -5.96
C GLY A 16 -4.44 -6.83 -6.23
N ASP A 17 -4.77 -7.22 -7.45
CA ASP A 17 -4.85 -8.62 -7.86
C ASP A 17 -3.78 -9.00 -8.90
N GLU A 18 -3.64 -10.31 -9.11
CA GLU A 18 -2.93 -10.93 -10.24
C GLU A 18 -1.46 -10.48 -10.39
N MET A 19 -0.99 -10.35 -11.63
CA MET A 19 0.40 -10.01 -11.94
C MET A 19 0.77 -8.58 -11.56
N ALA A 20 -0.21 -7.68 -11.47
CA ALA A 20 0.02 -6.29 -11.08
C ALA A 20 0.49 -6.22 -9.62
N GLN A 21 -0.16 -6.95 -8.71
CA GLN A 21 0.25 -7.04 -7.31
C GLN A 21 1.68 -7.58 -7.16
N VAL A 22 2.01 -8.66 -7.86
CA VAL A 22 3.35 -9.28 -7.81
C VAL A 22 4.43 -8.30 -8.29
N ALA A 23 4.18 -7.58 -9.39
CA ALA A 23 5.11 -6.56 -9.89
C ALA A 23 5.23 -5.39 -8.90
N PHE A 24 4.11 -4.97 -8.32
CA PHE A 24 4.04 -3.84 -7.41
C PHE A 24 4.82 -4.08 -6.11
N GLU A 25 4.73 -5.27 -5.51
CA GLU A 25 5.54 -5.64 -4.35
C GLU A 25 7.04 -5.53 -4.63
N GLN A 26 7.49 -5.95 -5.82
CA GLN A 26 8.89 -5.79 -6.20
C GLN A 26 9.30 -4.32 -6.36
N ILE A 27 8.40 -3.49 -6.90
CA ILE A 27 8.64 -2.05 -7.05
C ILE A 27 8.77 -1.40 -5.67
N LEU A 28 7.86 -1.68 -4.74
CA LEU A 28 7.91 -1.15 -3.38
C LEU A 28 9.20 -1.57 -2.67
N LYS A 29 9.59 -2.84 -2.79
CA LYS A 29 10.82 -3.34 -2.17
C LYS A 29 12.07 -2.68 -2.73
N LYS A 30 12.18 -2.55 -4.06
CA LYS A 30 13.39 -2.05 -4.73
C LYS A 30 13.54 -0.54 -4.64
N PHE A 31 12.43 0.19 -4.79
CA PHE A 31 12.46 1.63 -4.98
C PHE A 31 11.98 2.43 -3.77
N VAL A 32 11.14 1.84 -2.90
CA VAL A 32 10.60 2.53 -1.72
C VAL A 32 11.34 2.07 -0.46
N THR A 33 11.14 0.85 0.03
CA THR A 33 11.61 0.43 1.36
C THR A 33 13.13 0.29 1.47
N ALA A 34 13.82 0.05 0.36
CA ALA A 34 15.28 0.03 0.30
C ALA A 34 15.93 1.42 0.46
N ARG A 35 15.17 2.50 0.21
CA ARG A 35 15.68 3.88 0.17
C ARG A 35 15.05 4.80 1.20
N LEU A 36 13.80 4.53 1.56
CA LEU A 36 12.99 5.35 2.45
C LEU A 36 12.72 4.59 3.75
N HIS A 37 12.81 5.30 4.87
CA HIS A 37 12.24 4.90 6.13
C HIS A 37 10.91 5.65 6.28
N ILE A 38 9.83 4.97 5.89
CA ILE A 38 8.48 5.52 5.75
C ILE A 38 7.47 4.55 6.34
N GLN A 39 6.41 5.08 6.96
CA GLN A 39 5.26 4.27 7.40
C GLN A 39 4.37 3.95 6.20
N LEU A 40 4.07 2.66 6.00
CA LEU A 40 3.14 2.20 4.99
C LEU A 40 1.81 1.82 5.65
N GLU A 41 0.71 2.36 5.15
CA GLU A 41 -0.64 1.96 5.54
C GLU A 41 -1.19 1.06 4.43
N GLU A 42 -1.20 -0.26 4.67
CA GLU A 42 -1.56 -1.26 3.68
C GLU A 42 -3.05 -1.58 3.72
N ILE A 43 -3.71 -1.52 2.57
CA ILE A 43 -5.13 -1.81 2.41
C ILE A 43 -5.29 -2.82 1.28
N ASP A 44 -5.97 -3.93 1.58
CA ASP A 44 -6.25 -4.98 0.60
C ASP A 44 -7.50 -4.61 -0.23
N LEU A 45 -7.29 -4.36 -1.53
CA LEU A 45 -8.35 -4.15 -2.52
C LEU A 45 -8.44 -5.31 -3.52
N SER A 46 -7.95 -6.49 -3.15
CA SER A 46 -8.16 -7.71 -3.94
C SER A 46 -9.65 -7.93 -4.25
N ALA A 47 -9.93 -8.59 -5.36
CA ALA A 47 -11.29 -8.93 -5.77
C ALA A 47 -12.02 -9.75 -4.70
N GLU A 48 -11.29 -10.66 -4.04
CA GLU A 48 -11.80 -11.45 -2.92
C GLU A 48 -12.18 -10.55 -1.74
N ASN A 49 -11.30 -9.66 -1.29
CA ASN A 49 -11.61 -8.81 -0.14
C ASN A 49 -12.73 -7.81 -0.45
N ARG A 50 -12.76 -7.25 -1.67
CA ARG A 50 -13.88 -6.40 -2.12
C ARG A 50 -15.20 -7.15 -2.10
N LEU A 51 -15.21 -8.41 -2.48
CA LEU A 51 -16.42 -9.24 -2.44
C LEU A 51 -16.83 -9.55 -1.00
N LEU A 52 -15.92 -10.03 -0.16
CA LEU A 52 -16.17 -10.39 1.24
C LEU A 52 -16.68 -9.22 2.07
N THR A 53 -16.18 -8.02 1.79
CA THR A 53 -16.56 -6.78 2.48
C THR A 53 -17.74 -6.06 1.85
N ASN A 54 -18.33 -6.62 0.77
CA ASN A 54 -19.37 -5.97 -0.02
C ASN A 54 -18.99 -4.52 -0.44
N GLY A 55 -17.72 -4.33 -0.80
CA GLY A 55 -17.17 -3.05 -1.23
C GLY A 55 -16.75 -2.10 -0.10
N GLN A 56 -16.93 -2.44 1.18
CA GLN A 56 -16.50 -1.57 2.28
C GLN A 56 -14.99 -1.28 2.24
N ALA A 57 -14.16 -2.25 1.83
CA ALA A 57 -12.73 -2.04 1.65
C ALA A 57 -12.39 -0.86 0.72
N VAL A 58 -13.22 -0.58 -0.29
CA VAL A 58 -13.04 0.55 -1.22
C VAL A 58 -13.32 1.89 -0.52
N ILE A 59 -14.35 1.94 0.32
CA ILE A 59 -14.71 3.13 1.09
C ILE A 59 -13.59 3.43 2.11
N ASP A 60 -13.07 2.39 2.77
CA ASP A 60 -11.99 2.50 3.73
C ASP A 60 -10.70 3.01 3.05
N ALA A 61 -10.39 2.53 1.84
CA ALA A 61 -9.29 3.02 1.03
C ALA A 61 -9.43 4.52 0.68
N ILE A 62 -10.62 4.96 0.29
CA ILE A 62 -10.90 6.40 0.05
C ILE A 62 -10.68 7.20 1.33
N GLY A 63 -11.20 6.71 2.46
CA GLY A 63 -11.05 7.36 3.75
C GLY A 63 -9.58 7.45 4.20
N ALA A 64 -8.75 6.47 3.87
CA ALA A 64 -7.32 6.50 4.15
C ALA A 64 -6.56 7.54 3.31
N LEU A 65 -6.90 7.66 2.02
CA LEU A 65 -6.27 8.62 1.12
C LEU A 65 -6.64 10.09 1.38
N GLN A 66 -7.75 10.35 2.07
CA GLN A 66 -8.22 11.69 2.39
C GLN A 66 -7.55 12.31 3.64
N ARG A 67 -6.79 11.51 4.40
CA ARG A 67 -6.09 11.95 5.61
C ARG A 67 -4.70 12.48 5.29
#